data_AF-A0A2D6AK42-F1
#
_entry.id   AF-A0A2D6AK42-F1
#
_cell.length_a   1.000
_cell.length_b   1.000
_cell.length_c   1.000
_cell.angle_alpha   90.00
_cell.angle_beta   90.00
_cell.angle_gamma   90.00
#
_symmetry.space_group_name_H-M   'P 1'
#
loop_
_entity.id
_entity.type
_entity.pdbx_description
1 polymer ?
#
loop_
_entity_poly.entity_id
_entity_poly.type
_entity_poly.pdbx_seq_one_letter_code
_entity_poly.pdbx_strand_id
1 'polypeptide(L)'
;MTISPDDANDKWYYKLTSVTTTSADLIAGRFIDYTAVDQDTDMTAVNTSDKVKFLFVKNTSTGDGIYICFDGDTAANSLVDGLFVGPEEAWFGRLPNTTVANIHAISSDIDSTGDASATVLVAALIDDVA
;
A
#
# COMPACT_ATOMS: atom_id res chain seq x y z
N MET A 1 -10.92 -3.76 15.84
CA MET A 1 -11.46 -2.98 14.72
C MET A 1 -12.07 -3.96 13.74
N THR A 2 -13.25 -3.69 13.21
CA THR A 2 -13.87 -4.53 12.16
C THR A 2 -13.76 -3.81 10.83
N ILE A 3 -13.27 -4.50 9.82
CA ILE A 3 -13.15 -4.01 8.44
C ILE A 3 -13.92 -4.97 7.55
N SER A 4 -14.88 -4.44 6.80
CA SER A 4 -15.75 -5.19 5.90
C SER A 4 -16.14 -4.29 4.73
N PRO A 5 -16.33 -4.85 3.52
CA PRO A 5 -16.97 -4.13 2.43
C PRO A 5 -18.33 -3.53 2.86
N ASP A 6 -18.58 -2.28 2.50
CA ASP A 6 -19.87 -1.60 2.69
C ASP A 6 -20.82 -1.93 1.53
N ASP A 7 -20.29 -2.02 0.30
CA ASP A 7 -21.03 -2.34 -0.92
C ASP A 7 -20.18 -3.14 -1.94
N ALA A 8 -20.65 -3.24 -3.18
CA ALA A 8 -20.00 -4.02 -4.24
C ALA A 8 -18.75 -3.37 -4.84
N ASN A 9 -18.54 -2.07 -4.60
CA ASN A 9 -17.35 -1.36 -5.06
C ASN A 9 -16.18 -1.58 -4.10
N ASP A 10 -16.45 -1.95 -2.85
CA ASP A 10 -15.42 -2.24 -1.87
C ASP A 10 -14.75 -3.60 -2.11
N LYS A 11 -13.51 -3.57 -2.57
CA LYS A 11 -12.72 -4.73 -2.96
C LYS A 11 -11.47 -4.88 -2.11
N TRP A 12 -11.05 -6.12 -1.91
CA TRP A 12 -9.83 -6.43 -1.19
C TRP A 12 -8.62 -6.41 -2.11
N TYR A 13 -7.53 -5.85 -1.63
CA TYR A 13 -6.22 -5.90 -2.25
C TYR A 13 -5.25 -6.61 -1.31
N TYR A 14 -4.36 -7.42 -1.89
CA TYR A 14 -3.21 -8.00 -1.19
C TYR A 14 -2.04 -8.13 -2.15
N LYS A 15 -0.86 -7.69 -1.72
CA LYS A 15 0.37 -7.94 -2.45
C LYS A 15 1.56 -7.98 -1.49
N LEU A 16 2.51 -8.85 -1.80
CA LEU A 16 3.86 -8.72 -1.26
C LEU A 16 4.65 -7.80 -2.20
N THR A 17 4.83 -6.56 -1.77
CA THR A 17 5.45 -5.49 -2.56
C THR A 17 6.91 -5.34 -2.17
N SER A 18 7.80 -5.33 -3.16
CA SER A 18 9.19 -4.90 -2.96
C SER A 18 9.24 -3.37 -3.07
N VAL A 19 9.55 -2.70 -1.96
CA VAL A 19 9.74 -1.25 -1.91
C VAL A 19 11.24 -0.97 -2.04
N THR A 20 11.60 -0.08 -2.96
CA THR A 20 12.99 0.22 -3.32
C THR A 20 13.33 1.67 -3.02
N THR A 21 14.56 2.08 -3.33
CA THR A 21 15.09 3.43 -3.08
C THR A 21 14.50 4.51 -3.99
N THR A 22 13.53 4.16 -4.83
CA THR A 22 12.77 5.11 -5.66
C THR A 22 11.34 5.14 -5.17
N SER A 23 10.85 6.35 -4.85
CA SER A 23 9.45 6.59 -4.52
C SER A 23 8.53 6.07 -5.63
N ALA A 24 7.56 5.25 -5.26
CA ALA A 24 6.54 4.73 -6.17
C ALA A 24 5.25 4.40 -5.41
N ASP A 25 4.15 4.20 -6.14
CA ASP A 25 2.87 3.73 -5.59
C ASP A 25 3.05 2.46 -4.77
N LEU A 26 2.61 2.49 -3.51
CA LEU A 26 2.64 1.32 -2.63
C LEU A 26 1.62 0.26 -3.09
N ILE A 27 0.55 0.69 -3.74
CA ILE A 27 -0.55 -0.14 -4.22
C ILE A 27 -0.59 -0.04 -5.74
N ALA A 28 -0.37 -1.18 -6.40
CA ALA A 28 -0.54 -1.33 -7.84
C ALA A 28 -0.84 -2.78 -8.20
N GLY A 29 -1.61 -2.99 -9.28
CA GLY A 29 -1.97 -4.31 -9.80
C GLY A 29 -3.47 -4.51 -9.89
N ARG A 30 -3.97 -5.60 -9.31
CA ARG A 30 -5.36 -6.03 -9.41
C ARG A 30 -5.94 -6.34 -8.03
N PHE A 31 -7.26 -6.22 -7.90
CA PHE A 31 -7.99 -6.67 -6.72
C PHE A 31 -7.97 -8.19 -6.62
N ILE A 32 -8.19 -8.69 -5.40
CA ILE A 32 -8.57 -10.09 -5.18
C ILE A 32 -10.08 -10.20 -5.33
N ASP A 33 -10.52 -11.12 -6.18
CA ASP A 33 -11.91 -11.50 -6.26
C ASP A 33 -12.31 -12.31 -5.02
N TYR A 34 -13.27 -11.78 -4.26
CA TYR A 34 -13.89 -12.50 -3.14
C TYR A 34 -15.25 -13.11 -3.54
N THR A 35 -15.68 -12.84 -4.77
CA THR A 35 -16.84 -13.46 -5.43
C THR A 35 -16.38 -14.27 -6.64
N ALA A 36 -17.19 -15.23 -7.08
CA ALA A 36 -16.85 -16.03 -8.27
C ALA A 36 -16.77 -15.14 -9.52
N VAL A 37 -15.67 -15.28 -10.26
CA VAL A 37 -15.44 -14.69 -11.57
C VAL A 37 -15.27 -15.83 -12.59
N ASP A 38 -15.70 -15.62 -13.82
CA ASP A 38 -15.58 -16.61 -14.88
C ASP A 38 -14.11 -16.92 -15.19
N GLN A 39 -13.78 -18.17 -15.51
CA GLN A 39 -12.38 -18.61 -15.64
C GLN A 39 -11.57 -17.89 -16.74
N ASP A 40 -12.25 -17.25 -17.71
CA ASP A 40 -11.64 -16.48 -18.80
C ASP A 40 -11.80 -14.95 -18.62
N THR A 41 -12.28 -14.51 -17.46
CA THR A 41 -12.35 -13.09 -17.11
C THR A 41 -11.18 -12.71 -16.21
N ASP A 42 -10.44 -11.67 -16.60
CA ASP A 42 -9.32 -11.15 -15.82
C ASP A 42 -9.80 -10.40 -14.56
N MET A 43 -8.95 -10.32 -13.55
CA MET A 43 -9.28 -9.60 -12.31
C MET A 43 -9.36 -8.10 -12.56
N THR A 44 -10.19 -7.38 -11.81
CA THR A 44 -10.30 -5.93 -11.95
C THR A 44 -8.98 -5.24 -11.55
N ALA A 45 -8.49 -4.33 -12.39
CA ALA A 45 -7.28 -3.56 -12.10
C ALA A 45 -7.57 -2.48 -11.06
N VAL A 46 -6.61 -2.22 -10.17
CA VAL A 46 -6.68 -1.09 -9.24
C VAL A 46 -6.37 0.19 -10.01
N ASN A 47 -7.25 1.19 -9.90
CA ASN A 47 -7.07 2.51 -10.46
C ASN A 47 -6.40 3.45 -9.43
N THR A 48 -5.61 4.40 -9.91
CA THR A 48 -4.98 5.42 -9.06
C THR A 48 -6.01 6.34 -8.39
N SER A 49 -7.23 6.42 -8.94
CA SER A 49 -8.36 7.20 -8.39
C SER A 49 -9.15 6.46 -7.30
N ASP A 50 -8.94 5.15 -7.12
CA ASP A 50 -9.64 4.35 -6.13
C ASP A 50 -9.31 4.81 -4.71
N LYS A 51 -10.28 4.73 -3.80
CA LYS A 51 -10.10 5.23 -2.43
C LYS A 51 -9.72 4.12 -1.47
N VAL A 52 -8.66 4.34 -0.69
CA VAL A 52 -8.15 3.34 0.26
C VAL A 52 -8.85 3.49 1.60
N LYS A 53 -10.03 2.86 1.76
CA LYS A 53 -10.82 2.92 3.01
C LYS A 53 -10.06 2.37 4.22
N PHE A 54 -9.24 1.33 4.02
CA PHE A 54 -8.37 0.74 5.05
C PHE A 54 -7.06 0.27 4.43
N LEU A 55 -5.95 0.48 5.15
CA LEU A 55 -4.62 0.01 4.78
C LEU A 55 -3.99 -0.71 5.96
N PHE A 56 -3.44 -1.89 5.70
CA PHE A 56 -2.53 -2.63 6.57
C PHE A 56 -1.20 -2.82 5.82
N VAL A 57 -0.11 -2.47 6.51
CA VAL A 57 1.25 -2.58 5.99
C VAL A 57 2.09 -3.33 7.01
N LYS A 58 2.77 -4.39 6.57
CA LYS A 58 3.73 -5.13 7.40
C LYS A 58 5.04 -5.21 6.65
N ASN A 59 6.07 -4.59 7.20
CA ASN A 59 7.43 -4.83 6.73
C ASN A 59 7.87 -6.23 7.23
N THR A 60 8.30 -7.07 6.30
CA THR A 60 8.75 -8.44 6.56
C THR A 60 10.27 -8.58 6.47
N SER A 61 10.96 -7.52 6.03
CA SER A 61 12.42 -7.45 6.07
C SER A 61 12.92 -7.31 7.51
N THR A 62 14.17 -7.72 7.73
CA THR A 62 14.86 -7.67 9.04
C THR A 62 15.89 -6.55 9.16
N GLY A 63 16.20 -5.84 8.06
CA GLY A 63 17.23 -4.79 8.02
C GLY A 63 16.66 -3.41 7.75
N ASP A 64 16.01 -3.23 6.61
CA ASP A 64 15.54 -1.93 6.15
C ASP A 64 14.09 -1.63 6.57
N GLY A 65 13.80 -0.34 6.76
CA GLY A 65 12.45 0.19 6.95
C GLY A 65 11.85 0.75 5.66
N ILE A 66 10.65 1.32 5.76
CA ILE A 66 10.04 2.13 4.70
C ILE A 66 9.48 3.43 5.25
N TYR A 67 9.45 4.47 4.41
CA TYR A 67 8.64 5.66 4.63
C TYR A 67 7.45 5.67 3.67
N ILE A 68 6.28 6.04 4.18
CA ILE A 68 5.04 6.15 3.42
C ILE A 68 4.58 7.61 3.45
N CYS A 69 4.29 8.14 2.27
CA CYS A 69 3.61 9.41 2.02
C CYS A 69 2.13 9.14 1.73
N PHE A 70 1.24 10.02 2.19
CA PHE A 70 -0.22 9.87 2.05
C PHE A 70 -0.92 11.02 1.34
N ASP A 71 -0.17 12.00 0.82
CA ASP A 71 -0.70 13.18 0.13
C ASP A 71 -0.39 13.19 -1.38
N GLY A 72 0.32 12.17 -1.88
CA GLY A 72 0.70 12.02 -3.29
C GLY A 72 1.98 12.74 -3.69
N ASP A 73 2.70 13.34 -2.74
CA ASP A 73 4.05 13.85 -2.99
C ASP A 73 5.07 12.71 -3.04
N THR A 74 6.32 13.05 -3.37
CA THR A 74 7.40 12.04 -3.43
C THR A 74 7.72 11.53 -2.02
N ALA A 75 7.64 10.21 -1.83
CA ALA A 75 8.07 9.58 -0.60
C ALA A 75 9.57 9.81 -0.36
N ALA A 76 9.93 10.33 0.81
CA ALA A 76 11.30 10.56 1.22
C ALA A 76 11.47 10.30 2.73
N ASN A 77 12.68 9.92 3.14
CA ASN A 77 13.04 9.74 4.55
C ASN A 77 13.09 11.05 5.35
N SER A 78 13.03 12.19 4.67
CA SER A 78 13.01 13.53 5.24
C SER A 78 11.62 14.16 5.29
N LEU A 79 10.58 13.41 4.90
CA LEU A 79 9.19 13.88 5.00
C LEU A 79 8.84 14.16 6.47
N VAL A 80 8.27 15.34 6.71
CA VAL A 80 7.90 15.78 8.07
C VAL A 80 6.75 14.95 8.62
N ASP A 81 5.84 14.55 7.74
CA ASP A 81 4.61 13.79 7.99
C ASP A 81 4.66 12.37 7.41
N GLY A 82 5.85 11.89 7.07
CA GLY A 82 6.07 10.53 6.61
C GLY A 82 5.82 9.50 7.73
N LEU A 83 5.12 8.42 7.41
CA LEU A 83 4.99 7.28 8.31
C LEU A 83 6.18 6.35 8.10
N PHE A 84 6.98 6.15 9.15
CA PHE A 84 8.01 5.13 9.17
C PHE A 84 7.46 3.79 9.63
N VAL A 85 7.77 2.71 8.90
CA VAL A 85 7.53 1.32 9.32
C VAL A 85 8.87 0.59 9.33
N GLY A 86 9.39 0.31 10.52
CA GLY A 86 10.66 -0.36 10.71
C GLY A 86 10.65 -1.83 10.28
N PRO A 87 11.82 -2.50 10.36
CA PRO A 87 11.94 -3.93 10.05
C PRO A 87 11.06 -4.73 10.99
N GLU A 88 10.37 -5.72 10.44
CA GLU A 88 9.43 -6.55 11.20
C GLU A 88 8.33 -5.76 11.95
N GLU A 89 8.05 -4.51 11.58
CA GLU A 89 6.97 -3.69 12.15
C GLU A 89 5.74 -3.66 11.25
N ALA A 90 4.59 -3.33 11.85
CA ALA A 90 3.34 -3.17 11.13
C ALA A 90 2.63 -1.87 11.52
N TRP A 91 1.90 -1.34 10.56
CA TRP A 91 0.98 -0.23 10.75
C TRP A 91 -0.36 -0.52 10.08
N PHE A 92 -1.44 -0.01 10.64
CA PHE A 92 -2.74 -0.01 9.98
C PHE A 92 -3.57 1.21 10.33
N GLY A 93 -4.42 1.62 9.39
CA GLY A 93 -5.28 2.79 9.56
C GLY A 93 -6.45 2.84 8.57
N ARG A 94 -7.42 3.70 8.87
CA ARG A 94 -8.48 4.08 7.92
C ARG A 94 -8.12 5.41 7.27
N LEU A 95 -8.18 5.44 5.93
CA LEU A 95 -7.74 6.57 5.12
C LEU A 95 -8.86 6.97 4.12
N PRO A 96 -10.07 7.30 4.60
CA PRO A 96 -11.29 7.31 3.78
C PRO A 96 -11.29 8.30 2.60
N ASN A 97 -10.37 9.27 2.58
CA ASN A 97 -10.24 10.27 1.51
C ASN A 97 -8.94 10.12 0.70
N THR A 98 -8.06 9.21 1.07
CA THR A 98 -6.78 8.97 0.39
C THR A 98 -7.02 8.09 -0.81
N THR A 99 -6.56 8.50 -1.97
CA THR A 99 -6.60 7.66 -3.18
C THR A 99 -5.36 6.77 -3.25
N VAL A 100 -5.38 5.76 -4.12
CA VAL A 100 -4.19 4.97 -4.44
C VAL A 100 -3.04 5.86 -4.92
N ALA A 101 -3.32 6.89 -5.73
CA ALA A 101 -2.34 7.89 -6.19
C ALA A 101 -1.68 8.71 -5.06
N ASN A 102 -2.29 8.74 -3.87
CA ASN A 102 -1.74 9.49 -2.76
C ASN A 102 -0.74 8.66 -1.93
N ILE A 103 -0.65 7.34 -2.13
CA ILE A 103 0.12 6.45 -1.27
C ILE A 103 1.41 6.03 -1.97
N HIS A 104 2.47 6.81 -1.73
CA HIS A 104 3.81 6.49 -2.22
C HIS A 104 4.68 5.94 -1.09
N ALA A 105 5.60 5.03 -1.44
CA ALA A 105 6.56 4.49 -0.50
C ALA A 105 7.98 4.47 -1.06
N ILE A 106 8.95 4.61 -0.16
CA ILE A 106 10.38 4.48 -0.43
C ILE A 106 11.00 3.62 0.68
N SER A 107 11.99 2.79 0.32
CA SER A 107 12.78 2.09 1.32
C SER A 107 13.70 3.06 2.05
N SER A 108 14.00 2.75 3.30
CA SER A 108 14.98 3.47 4.09
C SER A 108 15.94 2.48 4.71
N ASP A 109 17.20 2.69 4.44
CA ASP A 109 18.25 2.14 5.27
C ASP A 109 18.16 2.86 6.63
N ILE A 110 18.34 2.10 7.70
CA ILE A 110 18.32 2.62 9.08
C ILE A 110 19.68 3.24 9.42
N ASP A 111 20.75 2.82 8.73
CA ASP A 111 22.13 3.15 9.05
C ASP A 111 22.88 3.88 7.90
N SER A 112 22.32 4.00 6.68
CA SER A 112 22.97 4.71 5.57
C SER A 112 22.01 5.24 4.47
N THR A 113 22.53 5.50 3.27
CA THR A 113 21.76 5.91 2.09
C THR A 113 22.32 5.16 0.88
N GLY A 114 21.53 4.32 0.19
CA GLY A 114 21.90 3.93 -1.18
C GLY A 114 21.35 2.64 -1.77
N ASP A 115 20.97 1.63 -0.99
CA ASP A 115 20.64 0.30 -1.53
C ASP A 115 19.49 -0.43 -0.81
N ALA A 116 18.79 0.23 0.11
CA ALA A 116 17.74 -0.38 0.90
C ALA A 116 16.64 -1.01 0.03
N SER A 117 16.17 -2.19 0.44
CA SER A 117 14.98 -2.81 -0.14
C SER A 117 14.16 -3.50 0.96
N ALA A 118 12.87 -3.22 0.97
CA ALA A 118 11.96 -3.78 1.96
C ALA A 118 10.90 -4.64 1.29
N THR A 119 10.70 -5.85 1.81
CA THR A 119 9.58 -6.70 1.40
C THR A 119 8.40 -6.41 2.31
N VAL A 120 7.33 -5.89 1.73
CA VAL A 120 6.20 -5.32 2.48
C VAL A 120 4.91 -6.04 2.08
N LEU A 121 4.24 -6.63 3.06
CA LEU A 121 2.89 -7.11 2.88
C LEU A 121 1.93 -5.92 2.96
N VAL A 122 1.23 -5.67 1.85
CA VAL A 122 0.23 -4.62 1.71
C VAL A 122 -1.12 -5.27 1.57
N ALA A 123 -2.03 -5.02 2.50
CA ALA A 123 -3.42 -5.43 2.42
C ALA A 123 -4.32 -4.21 2.58
N ALA A 124 -5.34 -4.07 1.74
CA ALA A 124 -6.22 -2.90 1.77
C ALA A 124 -7.67 -3.26 1.43
N LEU A 125 -8.60 -2.51 2.03
CA LEU A 125 -9.97 -2.41 1.55
C LEU A 125 -10.07 -1.12 0.75
N ILE A 126 -10.47 -1.22 -0.52
CA ILE A 126 -10.41 -0.15 -1.49
C ILE A 126 -11.79 -0.02 -2.15
N ASP A 127 -12.27 1.20 -2.26
CA ASP A 127 -13.48 1.58 -3.00
C ASP A 127 -13.10 1.78 -4.48
N ASP A 128 -13.55 0.87 -5.33
CA ASP A 128 -13.41 0.91 -6.78
C ASP A 128 -14.38 1.96 -7.36
N VAL A 129 -13.87 3.15 -7.68
CA VAL A 129 -14.68 4.30 -8.12
C VAL A 129 -14.46 4.65 -9.60
N ALA A 130 -13.62 3.88 -10.30
CA ALA A 130 -13.21 4.12 -11.68
C ALA A 130 -14.04 3.37 -12.73
#